data_AF-A0A0C3NU99-F1
#
_entry.id   AF-A0A0C3NU99-F1
#
_cell.length_a   1.000
_cell.length_b   1.000
_cell.length_c   1.000
_cell.angle_alpha   90.00
_cell.angle_beta   90.00
_cell.angle_gamma   90.00
#
_symmetry.space_group_name_H-M   'P 1'
#
loop_
_entity.id
_entity.type
_entity.pdbx_description
1 polymer ?
#
loop_
_entity_poly.entity_id
_entity_poly.type
_entity_poly.pdbx_seq_one_letter_code
_entity_poly.pdbx_strand_id
1 'polypeptide(L)'
;METAGEIEEESKHAKWTDEEVAALVNYLHTNHSEWADAGNFQQVTYAKDAESIRKLHRSGKIKDSKNVSIKWGSLKHTYNAIMTYHSRSGKHWDNENGANICGAADAEKWVKFVGMKPFCNKGWQYLSMMEDIFP
;
A
#
# COMPACT_ATOMS: atom_id res chain seq x y z
N MET A 1 -32.80 30.84 -3.89
CA MET A 1 -33.07 29.69 -3.00
C MET A 1 -32.81 28.45 -3.83
N GLU A 2 -31.92 27.53 -3.50
CA GLU A 2 -30.99 27.40 -2.39
C GLU A 2 -29.94 26.40 -2.87
N THR A 3 -28.70 26.68 -2.53
CA THR A 3 -27.53 25.85 -2.82
C THR A 3 -27.63 24.57 -2.00
N ALA A 4 -27.74 23.42 -2.63
CA ALA A 4 -27.41 22.15 -1.98
C ALA A 4 -25.94 21.87 -2.29
N GLY A 5 -25.07 22.40 -1.43
CA GLY A 5 -23.67 21.99 -1.40
C GLY A 5 -23.63 20.50 -1.06
N GLU A 6 -23.13 19.69 -1.98
CA GLU A 6 -22.62 18.37 -1.67
C GLU A 6 -21.53 18.56 -0.62
N ILE A 7 -21.84 18.16 0.61
CA ILE A 7 -20.87 18.01 1.68
C ILE A 7 -20.00 16.84 1.23
N GLU A 8 -18.88 17.16 0.57
CA GLU A 8 -17.77 16.23 0.47
C GLU A 8 -17.40 15.82 1.90
N GLU A 9 -17.74 14.59 2.27
CA GLU A 9 -17.28 13.99 3.51
C GLU A 9 -15.75 13.91 3.41
N GLU A 10 -15.10 14.93 3.97
CA GLU A 10 -13.66 15.09 3.92
C GLU A 10 -13.04 13.93 4.69
N SER A 11 -12.66 12.89 3.95
CA SER A 11 -12.18 11.62 4.50
C SER A 11 -11.09 11.87 5.55
N LYS A 12 -11.30 11.33 6.77
CA LYS A 12 -10.34 11.39 7.90
C LYS A 12 -8.97 10.78 7.60
N HIS A 13 -8.79 10.19 6.41
CA HIS A 13 -7.55 9.59 5.94
C HIS A 13 -6.79 10.57 5.06
N ALA A 14 -5.50 10.77 5.36
CA ALA A 14 -4.64 11.60 4.54
C ALA A 14 -4.65 11.07 3.09
N LYS A 15 -4.96 11.92 2.11
CA LYS A 15 -4.93 11.57 0.68
C LYS A 15 -3.48 11.34 0.26
N TRP A 16 -3.18 10.19 -0.32
CA TRP A 16 -1.84 9.82 -0.82
C TRP A 16 -1.84 9.75 -2.33
N THR A 17 -0.90 10.43 -2.99
CA THR A 17 -0.66 10.27 -4.43
C THR A 17 0.21 9.04 -4.70
N ASP A 18 0.17 8.54 -5.93
CA ASP A 18 1.04 7.41 -6.33
C ASP A 18 2.53 7.76 -6.16
N GLU A 19 2.92 9.00 -6.45
CA GLU A 19 4.28 9.51 -6.25
C GLU A 19 4.68 9.51 -4.76
N GLU A 20 3.80 9.96 -3.86
CA GLU A 20 4.05 9.93 -2.41
C GLU A 20 4.20 8.49 -1.89
N VAL A 21 3.39 7.55 -2.41
CA VAL A 21 3.48 6.13 -2.01
C VAL A 21 4.75 5.49 -2.55
N ALA A 22 5.12 5.76 -3.81
CA ALA A 22 6.35 5.25 -4.39
C ALA A 22 7.58 5.77 -3.64
N ALA A 23 7.59 7.07 -3.26
CA ALA A 23 8.65 7.65 -2.46
C ALA A 23 8.80 6.96 -1.10
N LEU A 24 7.69 6.70 -0.40
CA LEU A 24 7.68 5.96 0.87
C LEU A 24 8.32 4.58 0.72
N VAL A 25 7.84 3.79 -0.24
CA VAL A 25 8.33 2.41 -0.44
C VAL A 25 9.81 2.41 -0.83
N ASN A 26 10.22 3.29 -1.76
CA ASN A 26 11.62 3.42 -2.17
C ASN A 26 12.52 3.83 -1.00
N TYR A 27 12.07 4.75 -0.16
CA TYR A 27 12.85 5.19 0.99
C TYR A 27 13.06 4.04 1.98
N LEU A 28 12.00 3.33 2.33
CA LEU A 28 12.08 2.21 3.27
C LEU A 28 12.85 1.02 2.70
N HIS A 29 12.74 0.74 1.40
CA HIS A 29 13.55 -0.27 0.72
C HIS A 29 15.04 0.09 0.72
N THR A 30 15.39 1.33 0.40
CA THR A 30 16.79 1.79 0.43
C THR A 30 17.37 1.70 1.84
N ASN A 31 16.56 1.96 2.86
CA ASN A 31 16.96 1.94 4.27
C ASN A 31 16.50 0.67 4.99
N HIS A 32 16.26 -0.44 4.27
CA HIS A 32 15.71 -1.66 4.88
C HIS A 32 16.65 -2.27 5.93
N SER A 33 17.95 -1.98 5.88
CA SER A 33 18.89 -2.36 6.95
C SER A 33 18.62 -1.69 8.31
N GLU A 34 17.87 -0.59 8.36
CA GLU A 34 17.37 0.05 9.60
C GLU A 34 16.13 -0.67 10.16
N TRP A 35 15.88 -1.91 9.73
CA TRP A 35 14.75 -2.72 10.17
C TRP A 35 14.68 -2.80 11.70
N ALA A 36 13.49 -2.59 12.23
CA ALA A 36 13.18 -2.77 13.63
C ALA A 36 12.30 -4.03 13.80
N ASP A 37 11.53 -4.09 14.88
CA ASP A 37 10.76 -5.26 15.23
C ASP A 37 9.52 -5.49 14.34
N ALA A 38 9.21 -6.76 14.08
CA ALA A 38 8.00 -7.24 13.43
C ALA A 38 7.65 -6.51 12.11
N GLY A 39 8.64 -6.24 11.25
CA GLY A 39 8.35 -5.59 9.98
C GLY A 39 8.15 -4.08 10.07
N ASN A 40 8.56 -3.43 11.16
CA ASN A 40 8.46 -1.99 11.31
C ASN A 40 9.83 -1.33 11.20
N PHE A 41 9.82 -0.02 11.01
CA PHE A 41 10.99 0.84 11.12
C PHE A 41 10.92 1.68 12.38
N GLN A 42 12.07 2.18 12.80
CA GLN A 42 12.15 3.10 13.92
C GLN A 42 11.42 4.41 13.58
N GLN A 43 10.89 5.09 14.60
CA GLN A 43 10.19 6.36 14.43
C GLN A 43 11.07 7.41 13.72
N VAL A 44 12.39 7.37 13.94
CA VAL A 44 13.36 8.25 13.27
C VAL A 44 13.40 8.01 11.76
N THR A 45 13.33 6.77 11.29
CA THR A 45 13.30 6.41 9.87
C THR A 45 12.02 6.96 9.22
N TYR A 46 10.86 6.79 9.86
CA TYR A 46 9.61 7.38 9.35
C TYR A 46 9.63 8.91 9.33
N ALA A 47 10.32 9.56 10.27
CA ALA A 47 10.46 11.01 10.27
C ALA A 47 11.31 11.50 9.08
N LYS A 48 12.45 10.84 8.81
CA LYS A 48 13.28 11.14 7.64
C LYS A 48 12.53 10.87 6.33
N ASP A 49 11.75 9.79 6.27
CA ASP A 49 10.93 9.50 5.10
C ASP A 49 9.87 10.58 4.86
N ALA A 50 9.18 11.02 5.93
CA ALA A 50 8.21 12.12 5.84
C ALA A 50 8.85 13.42 5.30
N GLU A 51 10.09 13.72 5.67
CA GLU A 51 10.85 14.84 5.09
C GLU A 51 11.13 14.67 3.59
N SER A 52 11.37 13.43 3.16
CA SER A 52 11.55 13.07 1.74
C SER A 52 10.25 13.29 0.95
N ILE A 53 9.13 12.78 1.45
CA ILE A 53 7.79 12.87 0.86
C ILE A 53 7.30 14.31 0.83
N ARG A 54 7.64 15.13 1.84
CA ARG A 54 7.26 16.54 1.89
C ARG A 54 7.72 17.33 0.68
N LYS A 55 8.83 16.94 0.03
CA LYS A 55 9.33 17.57 -1.20
C LYS A 55 8.40 17.36 -2.40
N LEU A 56 7.55 16.34 -2.36
CA LEU A 56 6.58 15.99 -3.41
C LEU A 56 5.20 16.62 -3.16
N HIS A 57 5.03 17.33 -2.04
CA HIS A 57 3.74 17.89 -1.65
C HIS A 57 3.24 18.93 -2.68
N ARG A 58 2.02 18.70 -3.20
CA ARG A 58 1.34 19.62 -4.12
C ARG A 58 0.14 20.33 -3.49
N SER A 59 -0.63 19.63 -2.67
CA SER A 59 -1.84 20.18 -2.03
C SER A 59 -2.31 19.29 -0.86
N GLY A 60 -3.21 19.83 -0.04
CA GLY A 60 -3.82 19.12 1.08
C GLY A 60 -2.92 19.01 2.33
N LYS A 61 -3.08 17.93 3.10
CA LYS A 61 -2.30 17.72 4.32
C LYS A 61 -0.88 17.20 4.01
N ILE A 62 0.13 17.90 4.53
CA ILE A 62 1.53 17.43 4.57
C ILE A 62 1.61 16.17 5.43
N LYS A 63 2.25 15.12 4.89
CA LYS A 63 2.41 13.85 5.61
C LYS A 63 3.48 14.00 6.67
N ASP A 64 3.10 13.72 7.91
CA ASP A 64 4.04 13.60 9.02
C ASP A 64 4.48 12.14 9.22
N SER A 65 5.40 11.94 10.15
CA SER A 65 5.92 10.61 10.50
C SER A 65 4.82 9.61 10.93
N LYS A 66 3.74 10.09 11.57
CA LYS A 66 2.60 9.26 11.94
C LYS A 66 1.81 8.83 10.71
N ASN A 67 1.61 9.73 9.74
CA ASN A 67 0.98 9.39 8.47
C ASN A 67 1.78 8.33 7.70
N VAL A 68 3.11 8.45 7.64
CA VAL A 68 4.00 7.46 7.02
C VAL A 68 3.84 6.10 7.68
N SER A 69 3.93 6.04 9.02
CA SER A 69 3.77 4.78 9.78
C SER A 69 2.42 4.10 9.54
N ILE A 70 1.32 4.86 9.54
CA ILE A 70 -0.03 4.33 9.24
C ILE A 70 -0.07 3.78 7.80
N LYS A 71 0.47 4.52 6.83
CA LYS A 71 0.48 4.10 5.42
C LYS A 71 1.32 2.85 5.21
N TRP A 72 2.48 2.76 5.86
CA TRP A 72 3.31 1.56 5.87
C TRP A 72 2.55 0.35 6.42
N GLY A 73 1.82 0.51 7.52
CA GLY A 73 0.93 -0.53 8.06
C GLY A 73 -0.09 -1.05 7.04
N SER A 74 -0.70 -0.16 6.25
CA SER A 74 -1.59 -0.57 5.15
C SER A 74 -0.87 -1.31 4.02
N LEU A 75 0.34 -0.88 3.64
CA LEU A 75 1.15 -1.54 2.60
C LEU A 75 1.55 -2.96 3.03
N LYS A 76 1.94 -3.14 4.30
CA LYS A 76 2.19 -4.46 4.89
C LYS A 76 0.97 -5.35 4.86
N HIS A 77 -0.19 -4.80 5.18
CA HIS A 77 -1.44 -5.56 5.13
C HIS A 77 -1.71 -6.09 3.70
N THR A 78 -1.49 -5.27 2.68
CA THR A 78 -1.56 -5.69 1.27
C THR A 78 -0.57 -6.79 0.94
N TYR A 79 0.71 -6.63 1.32
CA TYR A 79 1.74 -7.65 1.12
C TYR A 79 1.34 -8.99 1.76
N ASN A 80 0.94 -8.98 3.03
CA ASN A 80 0.52 -10.19 3.74
C ASN A 80 -0.70 -10.86 3.10
N ALA A 81 -1.64 -10.07 2.54
CA ALA A 81 -2.77 -10.60 1.81
C ALA A 81 -2.32 -11.32 0.51
N ILE A 82 -1.38 -10.73 -0.24
CA ILE A 82 -0.79 -11.36 -1.44
C ILE A 82 -0.05 -12.65 -1.07
N MET A 83 0.79 -12.64 -0.03
CA MET A 83 1.48 -13.85 0.45
C MET A 83 0.52 -14.94 0.94
N THR A 84 -0.56 -14.54 1.60
CA THR A 84 -1.63 -15.47 2.02
C THR A 84 -2.34 -16.07 0.81
N TYR A 85 -2.59 -15.28 -0.23
CA TYR A 85 -3.15 -15.78 -1.48
C TYR A 85 -2.21 -16.77 -2.16
N HIS A 86 -0.92 -16.44 -2.26
CA HIS A 86 0.12 -17.31 -2.80
C HIS A 86 0.17 -18.67 -2.10
N SER A 87 0.21 -18.67 -0.76
CA SER A 87 0.31 -19.89 0.05
C SER A 87 -0.95 -20.74 0.05
N ARG A 88 -2.14 -20.15 0.03
CA ARG A 88 -3.42 -20.87 0.17
C ARG A 88 -4.05 -21.31 -1.14
N SER A 89 -3.85 -20.56 -2.22
CA SER A 89 -4.61 -20.78 -3.45
C SER A 89 -3.92 -21.77 -4.39
N GLY A 90 -2.59 -21.91 -4.31
CA GLY A 90 -1.78 -22.58 -5.34
C GLY A 90 -1.95 -21.96 -6.73
N LYS A 91 -2.49 -20.74 -6.80
CA LYS A 91 -2.78 -20.01 -8.04
C LYS A 91 -1.62 -19.10 -8.39
N HIS A 92 -1.55 -18.78 -9.67
CA HIS A 92 -0.60 -17.85 -10.23
C HIS A 92 -0.85 -16.43 -9.71
N TRP A 93 0.21 -15.76 -9.30
CA TRP A 93 0.27 -14.30 -9.18
C TRP A 93 1.30 -13.80 -10.18
N ASP A 94 1.01 -12.65 -10.77
CA ASP A 94 1.90 -11.93 -11.67
C ASP A 94 2.02 -10.47 -11.21
N ASN A 95 3.23 -9.92 -11.26
CA ASN A 95 3.47 -8.55 -10.79
C ASN A 95 2.91 -7.46 -11.72
N GLU A 96 2.50 -7.83 -12.93
CA GLU A 96 1.82 -6.93 -13.87
C GLU A 96 0.30 -7.11 -13.84
N ASN A 97 -0.16 -8.37 -13.81
CA ASN A 97 -1.57 -8.76 -13.97
C ASN A 97 -2.27 -9.17 -12.66
N GLY A 98 -1.54 -9.22 -11.54
CA GLY A 98 -2.06 -9.59 -10.22
C GLY A 98 -2.49 -11.06 -10.19
N ALA A 99 -3.69 -11.32 -9.65
CA ALA A 99 -4.22 -12.69 -9.59
C ALA A 99 -4.75 -13.21 -10.94
N ASN A 100 -4.88 -12.35 -11.95
CA ASN A 100 -5.35 -12.66 -13.30
C ASN A 100 -6.60 -13.57 -13.30
N ILE A 101 -7.61 -13.19 -12.52
CA ILE A 101 -8.82 -13.99 -12.31
C ILE A 101 -9.62 -14.07 -13.61
N CYS A 102 -9.69 -15.28 -14.18
CA CYS A 102 -10.37 -15.54 -15.44
C CYS A 102 -11.54 -16.53 -15.24
N GLY A 103 -12.75 -16.10 -15.63
CA GLY A 103 -13.94 -16.95 -15.59
C GLY A 103 -14.62 -17.05 -14.23
N ALA A 104 -15.84 -17.58 -14.23
CA ALA A 104 -16.73 -17.58 -13.06
C ALA A 104 -16.20 -18.40 -11.87
N ALA A 105 -15.55 -19.54 -12.14
CA ALA A 105 -15.05 -20.43 -11.09
C ALA A 105 -13.91 -19.82 -10.28
N ASP A 106 -13.03 -19.04 -10.91
CA ASP A 106 -11.95 -18.36 -10.21
C ASP A 106 -12.44 -17.08 -9.52
N ALA A 107 -13.44 -16.39 -10.09
CA ALA A 107 -14.12 -15.27 -9.43
C ALA A 107 -14.82 -15.69 -8.12
N GLU A 108 -15.47 -16.87 -8.10
CA GLU A 108 -16.13 -17.39 -6.89
C GLU A 108 -15.13 -17.65 -5.75
N LYS A 109 -13.94 -18.17 -6.08
CA LYS A 109 -12.85 -18.36 -5.10
C LYS A 109 -12.27 -17.03 -4.62
N TRP A 110 -12.21 -16.04 -5.52
CA TRP A 110 -11.66 -14.71 -5.24
C TRP A 110 -12.52 -13.87 -4.30
N VAL A 111 -13.85 -14.04 -4.29
CA VAL A 111 -14.79 -13.28 -3.42
C VAL A 111 -14.37 -13.29 -1.94
N LYS A 112 -13.66 -14.33 -1.49
CA LYS A 112 -13.16 -14.47 -0.12
C LYS A 112 -12.01 -13.50 0.22
N PHE A 113 -11.39 -12.85 -0.78
CA PHE A 113 -10.23 -11.96 -0.64
C PHE A 113 -10.63 -10.48 -0.84
N VAL A 114 -11.56 -9.98 -0.02
CA VAL A 114 -12.16 -8.63 -0.17
C VAL A 114 -11.12 -7.50 -0.16
N GLY A 115 -10.06 -7.62 0.65
CA GLY A 115 -8.97 -6.64 0.72
C GLY A 115 -8.04 -6.63 -0.49
N MET A 116 -8.13 -7.64 -1.36
CA MET A 116 -7.32 -7.75 -2.57
C MET A 116 -8.05 -7.31 -3.83
N LYS A 117 -9.31 -6.86 -3.75
CA LYS A 117 -10.13 -6.44 -4.90
C LYS A 117 -9.39 -5.56 -5.93
N PRO A 118 -8.57 -4.56 -5.53
CA PRO A 118 -7.82 -3.75 -6.50
C PRO A 118 -6.83 -4.54 -7.36
N PHE A 119 -6.42 -5.72 -6.90
CA PHE A 119 -5.39 -6.57 -7.51
C PHE A 119 -5.92 -7.81 -8.25
N CYS A 120 -7.22 -7.78 -8.57
CA CYS A 120 -7.88 -8.87 -9.31
C CYS A 120 -7.19 -9.14 -10.66
N ASN A 121 -6.97 -8.08 -11.44
CA ASN A 121 -6.33 -8.11 -12.78
C ASN A 121 -5.29 -6.98 -12.92
N LYS A 122 -4.69 -6.58 -11.80
CA LYS A 122 -3.66 -5.55 -11.75
C LYS A 122 -2.64 -5.99 -10.71
N GLY A 123 -1.38 -6.06 -11.11
CA GLY A 123 -0.31 -6.40 -10.21
C GLY A 123 -0.03 -5.29 -9.20
N TRP A 124 0.93 -5.56 -8.31
CA TRP A 124 1.36 -4.60 -7.32
C TRP A 124 2.85 -4.30 -7.50
N GLN A 125 3.14 -3.13 -8.07
CA GLN A 125 4.50 -2.71 -8.42
C GLN A 125 5.48 -2.70 -7.24
N TYR A 126 4.98 -2.67 -6.01
CA TYR A 126 5.80 -2.66 -4.80
C TYR A 126 6.13 -4.06 -4.28
N LEU A 127 5.62 -5.14 -4.91
CA LEU A 127 5.79 -6.49 -4.35
C LEU A 127 7.27 -6.87 -4.19
N SER A 128 8.07 -6.69 -5.24
CA SER A 128 9.51 -7.03 -5.20
C SER A 128 10.26 -6.24 -4.12
N MET A 129 9.99 -4.95 -3.97
CA MET A 129 10.61 -4.13 -2.91
C MET A 129 10.16 -4.58 -1.52
N MET A 130 8.92 -5.03 -1.37
CA MET A 130 8.42 -5.55 -0.10
C MET A 130 9.06 -6.91 0.23
N GLU A 131 9.24 -7.79 -0.74
CA GLU A 131 9.95 -9.07 -0.55
C GLU A 131 11.40 -8.85 -0.09
N ASP A 132 12.09 -7.84 -0.62
CA ASP A 132 13.44 -7.48 -0.15
C ASP A 132 13.45 -6.96 1.31
N ILE A 133 12.36 -6.29 1.75
CA ILE A 133 12.20 -5.78 3.12
C ILE A 133 11.78 -6.90 4.09
N PHE A 134 11.05 -7.92 3.60
CA PHE A 134 10.49 -9.03 4.36
C PHE A 134 11.09 -10.37 3.92
N PRO A 135 12.33 -10.69 4.34
CA PRO A 135 12.94 -11.99 4.04
C PRO A 135 12.27 -13.17 4.77
#